data_AF-A0A941Y4M0-F1
#
_entry.id   AF-A0A941Y4M0-F1
#
_cell.length_a   1.000
_cell.length_b   1.000
_cell.length_c   1.000
_cell.angle_alpha   90.00
_cell.angle_beta   90.00
_cell.angle_gamma   90.00
#
_symmetry.space_group_name_H-M   'P 1'
#
loop_
_entity.id
_entity.type
_entity.pdbx_description
1 polymer ?
#
loop_
_entity_poly.entity_id
_entity_poly.type
_entity_poly.pdbx_seq_one_letter_code
_entity_poly.pdbx_strand_id
1 'polypeptide(L)'
;MSRTDAHSPFRVRVARREVSAFPVHRCAGRDACDLPNLGSEWAIGHVGRCHWQFTYTGVNICSCWMCHWHHRPEVRRAAKRAELRGVAREWNAGEQEAAGSAA
;
A
#
# COMPACT_ATOMS: atom_id res chain seq x y z
N MET A 1 -2.77 3.37 13.56
CA MET A 1 -3.53 2.09 13.56
C MET A 1 -3.04 1.23 14.71
N SER A 2 -3.95 0.73 15.55
CA SER A 2 -3.61 -0.24 16.59
C SER A 2 -3.15 -1.55 15.92
N ARG A 3 -2.30 -2.33 16.60
CA ARG A 3 -1.87 -3.66 16.10
C ARG A 3 -3.05 -4.60 15.86
N THR A 4 -4.13 -4.46 16.63
CA THR A 4 -5.37 -5.24 16.47
C THR A 4 -6.11 -4.83 15.20
N ASP A 5 -6.08 -3.53 14.89
CA ASP A 5 -6.75 -3.00 13.71
C ASP A 5 -6.05 -3.40 12.41
N ALA A 6 -4.73 -3.69 12.44
CA ALA A 6 -3.98 -4.19 11.28
C ALA A 6 -4.55 -5.52 10.72
N HIS A 7 -5.19 -6.32 11.56
CA HIS A 7 -5.80 -7.61 11.18
C HIS A 7 -7.30 -7.52 10.89
N SER A 8 -7.89 -6.31 10.93
CA SER A 8 -9.28 -6.11 10.52
C SER A 8 -9.50 -6.67 9.11
N PRO A 9 -10.44 -7.61 8.92
CA PRO A 9 -10.73 -8.16 7.60
C PRO A 9 -11.08 -7.07 6.61
N PHE A 10 -10.71 -7.25 5.36
CA PHE A 10 -10.83 -6.22 4.33
C PHE A 10 -12.26 -5.66 4.19
N ARG A 11 -13.28 -6.53 4.29
CA ARG A 11 -14.70 -6.14 4.33
C ARG A 11 -15.07 -5.17 5.45
N VAL A 12 -14.46 -5.31 6.63
CA VAL A 12 -14.70 -4.43 7.77
C VAL A 12 -14.13 -3.04 7.48
N ARG A 13 -12.95 -2.99 6.85
CA ARG A 13 -12.28 -1.73 6.51
C ARG A 13 -13.04 -0.95 5.45
N VAL A 14 -13.60 -1.64 4.45
CA VAL A 14 -14.47 -1.03 3.44
C VAL A 14 -15.74 -0.48 4.08
N ALA A 15 -16.40 -1.25 4.96
CA ALA A 15 -17.59 -0.80 5.68
C ALA A 15 -17.32 0.44 6.55
N ARG A 16 -16.13 0.52 7.17
CA ARG A 16 -15.66 1.69 7.93
C ARG A 16 -15.16 2.86 7.06
N ARG A 17 -15.12 2.69 5.73
CA ARG A 17 -14.57 3.66 4.77
C ARG A 17 -13.08 3.98 4.98
N GLU A 18 -12.34 3.06 5.58
CA GLU A 18 -10.88 3.14 5.68
C GLU A 18 -10.19 2.86 4.33
N VAL A 19 -10.89 2.14 3.44
CA VAL A 19 -10.44 1.81 2.09
C VAL A 19 -11.49 2.26 1.09
N SER A 20 -11.05 2.99 0.07
CA SER A 20 -11.92 3.38 -1.03
C SER A 20 -12.28 2.17 -1.89
N ALA A 21 -13.57 2.02 -2.17
CA ALA A 21 -14.14 1.02 -3.05
C ALA A 21 -15.08 1.71 -4.04
N PHE A 22 -15.12 1.23 -5.27
CA PHE A 22 -16.05 1.71 -6.27
C PHE A 22 -16.74 0.53 -6.98
N PRO A 23 -18.01 0.69 -7.37
CA PRO A 23 -18.75 -0.36 -8.02
C PRO A 23 -18.32 -0.49 -9.48
N VAL A 24 -18.09 -1.71 -9.93
CA VAL A 24 -17.84 -2.05 -11.33
C VAL A 24 -19.03 -2.84 -11.85
N HIS A 25 -19.79 -2.21 -12.76
CA HIS A 25 -20.95 -2.82 -13.39
C HIS A 25 -20.59 -3.37 -14.77
N ARG A 26 -20.48 -4.69 -14.89
CA ARG A 26 -20.35 -5.36 -16.20
C ARG A 26 -21.69 -5.83 -16.78
N CYS A 27 -22.79 -5.65 -16.05
CA CYS A 27 -24.13 -5.97 -16.55
C CYS A 27 -24.66 -4.98 -17.60
N ALA A 28 -24.01 -3.82 -17.77
CA ALA A 28 -24.46 -2.74 -18.64
C ALA A 28 -25.94 -2.32 -18.44
N GLY A 29 -26.49 -2.58 -17.24
CA GLY A 29 -27.89 -2.32 -16.91
C GLY A 29 -28.93 -3.22 -17.59
N ARG A 30 -28.51 -4.29 -18.28
CA ARG A 30 -29.42 -5.15 -19.08
C ARG A 30 -30.00 -6.34 -18.32
N ASP A 31 -29.33 -6.76 -17.25
CA ASP A 31 -29.75 -7.87 -16.37
C ASP A 31 -29.88 -7.39 -14.92
N ALA A 32 -30.51 -8.22 -14.06
CA ALA A 32 -30.50 -7.99 -12.62
C ALA A 32 -29.06 -7.82 -12.12
N CYS A 33 -28.76 -6.65 -11.58
CA CYS A 33 -27.43 -6.31 -11.10
C CYS A 33 -27.08 -7.19 -9.89
N ASP A 34 -26.03 -8.00 -10.02
CA ASP A 34 -25.54 -8.91 -9.00
C ASP A 34 -24.45 -8.27 -8.12
N LEU A 35 -24.37 -6.94 -8.10
CA LEU A 35 -23.42 -6.21 -7.26
C LEU A 35 -23.79 -6.43 -5.78
N PRO A 36 -22.91 -7.03 -4.96
CA PRO A 36 -23.23 -7.30 -3.57
C PRO A 36 -23.31 -6.00 -2.76
N ASN A 37 -24.21 -5.96 -1.76
CA ASN A 37 -24.29 -4.86 -0.82
C ASN A 37 -23.05 -4.85 0.10
N LEU A 38 -22.44 -3.68 0.35
CA LEU A 38 -21.30 -3.49 1.25
C LEU A 38 -21.73 -3.50 2.73
N GLY A 39 -22.42 -4.56 3.15
CA GLY A 39 -22.84 -4.80 4.53
C GLY A 39 -21.97 -5.81 5.26
N SER A 40 -22.35 -6.11 6.51
CA SER A 40 -21.74 -7.16 7.33
C SER A 40 -21.87 -8.58 6.74
N GLU A 41 -22.76 -8.77 5.76
CA GLU A 41 -22.97 -10.03 5.05
C GLU A 41 -22.07 -10.17 3.81
N TRP A 42 -21.32 -9.13 3.44
CA TRP A 42 -20.42 -9.22 2.30
C TRP A 42 -19.29 -10.22 2.59
N ALA A 43 -19.31 -11.35 1.88
CA ALA A 43 -18.27 -12.36 1.91
C ALA A 43 -17.23 -12.09 0.81
N ILE A 44 -15.96 -12.08 1.20
CA ILE A 44 -14.84 -12.03 0.26
C ILE A 44 -14.82 -13.38 -0.48
N GLY A 45 -15.18 -13.40 -1.76
CA GLY A 45 -15.23 -14.63 -2.56
C GLY A 45 -16.40 -14.70 -3.56
N HIS A 46 -17.41 -13.83 -3.44
CA HIS A 46 -18.44 -13.74 -4.46
C HIS A 46 -17.91 -13.02 -5.71
N VAL A 47 -17.56 -13.78 -6.74
CA VAL A 47 -17.16 -13.26 -8.06
C VAL A 47 -18.41 -13.18 -8.93
N GLY A 48 -19.21 -12.14 -8.68
CA GLY A 48 -20.32 -11.75 -9.57
C GLY A 48 -19.80 -11.06 -10.83
N ARG A 49 -20.68 -10.92 -11.82
CA ARG A 49 -20.45 -10.12 -13.02
C ARG A 49 -20.17 -8.66 -12.62
N CYS A 50 -20.99 -8.10 -11.73
CA CYS A 50 -20.73 -6.82 -11.08
C CYS A 50 -20.00 -7.05 -9.76
N HIS A 51 -19.00 -6.22 -9.48
CA HIS A 51 -18.16 -6.39 -8.29
C HIS A 51 -17.64 -5.05 -7.78
N TRP A 52 -17.17 -5.05 -6.54
CA TRP A 52 -16.46 -3.91 -5.97
C TRP A 52 -14.98 -4.00 -6.34
N GLN A 53 -14.45 -2.90 -6.89
CA GLN A 53 -13.03 -2.73 -7.10
C GLN A 53 -12.48 -1.78 -6.04
N PHE A 54 -11.30 -2.12 -5.52
CA PHE A 54 -10.65 -1.40 -4.44
C PHE A 54 -9.45 -0.64 -4.95
N THR A 55 -9.31 0.59 -4.47
CA THR A 55 -8.12 1.39 -4.76
C THR A 55 -7.05 1.01 -3.76
N TYR A 56 -5.99 0.36 -4.24
CA TYR A 56 -4.79 0.16 -3.45
C TYR A 56 -4.08 1.51 -3.28
N THR A 57 -3.97 2.00 -2.05
CA THR A 57 -3.37 3.31 -1.74
C THR A 57 -1.89 3.23 -1.36
N GLY A 58 -1.27 2.03 -1.38
CA GLY A 58 0.14 1.86 -1.01
C GLY A 58 0.44 1.91 0.49
N VAL A 59 -0.55 2.21 1.33
CA VAL A 59 -0.39 2.32 2.79
C VAL A 59 -0.63 0.94 3.42
N ASN A 60 0.06 0.62 4.53
CA ASN A 60 0.00 -0.64 5.29
C ASN A 60 -1.40 -0.97 5.86
N ILE A 61 -2.37 -1.15 4.97
CA ILE A 61 -3.79 -1.36 5.25
C ILE A 61 -4.07 -2.84 5.55
N CYS A 62 -3.21 -3.79 5.14
CA CYS A 62 -3.27 -5.15 5.68
C CYS A 62 -1.88 -5.74 5.85
N SER A 63 -1.79 -6.75 6.71
CA SER A 63 -0.60 -7.61 6.85
C SER A 63 -0.32 -8.49 5.63
N CYS A 64 -1.11 -8.36 4.56
CA CYS A 64 -1.01 -9.10 3.32
C CYS A 64 0.28 -8.74 2.55
N TRP A 65 0.82 -9.70 1.80
CA TRP A 65 2.07 -9.54 1.06
C TRP A 65 2.05 -8.38 0.05
N MET A 66 0.89 -8.07 -0.53
CA MET A 66 0.70 -6.96 -1.47
C MET A 66 0.86 -5.60 -0.78
N CYS A 67 0.19 -5.36 0.35
CA CYS A 67 0.33 -4.11 1.11
C CYS A 67 1.73 -3.95 1.71
N HIS A 68 2.40 -5.05 2.05
CA HIS A 68 3.77 -5.05 2.54
C HIS A 68 4.85 -5.19 1.46
N TRP A 69 4.49 -5.29 0.17
CA TRP A 69 5.46 -5.56 -0.91
C TRP A 69 6.51 -4.44 -1.01
N HIS A 70 6.08 -3.18 -0.89
CA HIS A 70 6.96 -2.01 -0.81
C HIS A 70 7.73 -1.89 0.51
N HIS A 71 7.37 -2.70 1.52
CA HIS A 71 7.96 -2.72 2.85
C HIS A 71 8.86 -3.92 3.12
N ARG A 72 9.27 -4.68 2.09
CA ARG A 72 10.31 -5.72 2.24
C ARG A 72 11.51 -5.09 2.98
N PRO A 73 11.84 -5.54 4.20
CA PRO A 73 12.85 -4.90 5.03
C PRO A 73 14.18 -4.76 4.30
N GLU A 74 14.48 -5.68 3.39
CA GLU A 74 15.67 -5.68 2.53
C GLU A 74 15.70 -4.51 1.55
N VAL A 75 14.59 -4.22 0.87
CA VAL A 75 14.47 -3.08 -0.07
C VAL A 75 14.60 -1.76 0.68
N ARG A 76 13.92 -1.61 1.82
CA ARG A 76 14.04 -0.43 2.68
C ARG A 76 15.47 -0.25 3.20
N ARG A 77 16.10 -1.33 3.67
CA ARG A 77 17.50 -1.30 4.12
C ARG A 77 18.47 -1.01 2.98
N ALA A 78 18.19 -1.46 1.76
CA ALA A 78 19.01 -1.18 0.59
C ALA A 78 18.91 0.31 0.21
N ALA A 79 17.70 0.85 0.13
CA ALA A 79 17.46 2.28 -0.11
C ALA A 79 18.14 3.15 0.96
N LYS A 80 17.96 2.83 2.24
CA LYS A 80 18.59 3.59 3.33
C LYS A 80 20.12 3.50 3.32
N ARG A 81 20.67 2.35 2.95
CA ARG A 81 22.13 2.20 2.77
C ARG A 81 22.65 3.01 1.60
N ALA A 82 21.91 3.10 0.50
CA ALA A 82 22.28 3.92 -0.66
C ALA A 82 22.30 5.42 -0.30
N GLU A 83 21.27 5.89 0.41
CA GLU A 83 21.18 7.26 0.93
C GLU A 83 22.39 7.60 1.83
N LEU A 84 22.67 6.76 2.83
CA LEU A 84 23.79 6.96 3.76
C LEU A 84 25.16 6.94 3.05
N ARG A 85 25.32 6.13 1.99
CA ARG A 85 26.54 6.14 1.16
C ARG A 85 26.68 7.44 0.37
N GLY A 86 25.58 8.06 -0.06
CA GLY A 86 25.61 9.38 -0.69
C GLY A 86 26.13 10.45 0.27
N VAL A 87 25.53 10.53 1.46
CA VAL A 87 25.94 11.46 2.52
C VAL A 87 27.41 11.25 2.91
N ALA A 88 27.87 10.01 3.04
CA ALA A 88 29.26 9.72 3.37
C ALA A 88 30.23 10.16 2.25
N ARG A 89 29.84 10.05 0.97
CA ARG A 89 30.65 10.53 -0.15
C ARG A 89 30.73 12.05 -0.16
N GLU A 90 29.62 12.74 0.05
CA GLU A 90 29.58 14.21 0.14
C GLU A 90 30.44 14.72 1.29
N TRP A 91 30.33 14.08 2.47
CA TRP A 91 31.19 14.38 3.61
C TRP A 91 32.67 14.20 3.29
N ASN A 92 33.04 13.04 2.73
CA ASN A 92 34.43 12.75 2.37
C ASN A 92 34.96 13.63 1.22
N ALA A 93 34.09 14.13 0.34
CA ALA A 93 34.47 15.08 -0.69
C ALA A 93 34.76 16.46 -0.10
N GLY A 94 33.94 16.93 0.85
CA GLY A 94 34.17 18.17 1.58
C GLY A 94 35.48 18.16 2.41
N GLU A 95 35.81 17.01 3.02
CA GLU A 95 37.10 16.82 3.71
C GLU A 95 38.30 16.85 2.75
N GLN A 96 38.15 16.32 1.53
CA GLN A 96 39.22 16.36 0.51
C GLN A 96 39.40 17.75 -0.12
N GLU A 97 38.32 18.51 -0.32
CA GLU A 97 38.41 19.90 -0.77
C GLU A 97 39.06 20.80 0.31
N ALA A 98 38.72 20.59 1.58
CA ALA A 98 39.34 21.28 2.70
C ALA A 98 40.85 20.97 2.81
N ALA A 99 41.23 19.69 2.65
CA ALA A 99 42.63 19.25 2.65
C ALA A 99 43.42 19.74 1.41
N GLY A 100 42.76 19.90 0.26
CA GLY A 100 43.36 20.42 -0.98
C GLY A 100 43.53 21.94 -1.03
N SER A 101 42.75 22.71 -0.25
CA SER A 101 42.91 24.17 -0.15
C SER A 101 43.98 24.62 0.86
N ALA A 102 44.48 23.69 1.67
CA ALA A 102 45.52 23.93 2.68
C ALA A 102 46.95 23.58 2.20
N ALA A 103 47.14 23.29 0.91
CA ALA A 103 48.42 23.01 0.26
C ALA A 103 48.80 24.14 -0.72
#